data_AF-A0A349DTJ4-F1
#
_entry.id   AF-A0A349DTJ4-F1
#
_cell.length_a   1.000
_cell.length_b   1.000
_cell.length_c   1.000
_cell.angle_alpha   90.00
_cell.angle_beta   90.00
_cell.angle_gamma   90.00
#
_symmetry.space_group_name_H-M   'P 1'
#
loop_
_entity.id
_entity.type
_entity.pdbx_description
1 polymer ?
#
loop_
_entity_poly.entity_id
_entity_poly.type
_entity_poly.pdbx_seq_one_letter_code
_entity_poly.pdbx_strand_id
1 'polypeptide(L)'
;MKNKKTSPHHFTNYRRVLILTAIVLIGLYSCVSQNADDDAPNPQNANKGPSCTNAPSLAINETQNTSCGQSTGSFTVSGSGGTGTLSYSLDGQSFQAAGTFSNLKSGTYTVTVKDETGCTNTLDVNIELTDETSLASEISPIIQTNCAISGCHTAGAQSPNLSDLANIRSSAQRILARTSQRTMPPTGSGRSLSDQEIELIRCWVDGGAKNN
;
A
#
# COMPACT_ATOMS: atom_id res chain seq x y z
N MET A 1 20.94 -29.57 -68.79
CA MET A 1 22.22 -30.35 -68.84
C MET A 1 23.31 -29.41 -68.31
N LYS A 2 24.12 -29.69 -67.29
CA LYS A 2 24.67 -30.96 -66.75
C LYS A 2 24.36 -31.13 -65.24
N ASN A 3 24.86 -32.21 -64.61
CA ASN A 3 24.32 -32.78 -63.36
C ASN A 3 25.44 -33.27 -62.40
N LYS A 4 25.24 -33.18 -61.06
CA LYS A 4 25.99 -33.81 -59.92
C LYS A 4 27.50 -33.49 -59.76
N LYS A 5 28.09 -33.29 -58.57
CA LYS A 5 28.09 -34.05 -57.28
C LYS A 5 28.40 -33.06 -56.12
N THR A 6 27.70 -32.96 -54.98
CA THR A 6 27.45 -33.87 -53.84
C THR A 6 28.64 -34.26 -52.95
N SER A 7 28.65 -33.66 -51.73
CA SER A 7 28.86 -34.28 -50.38
C SER A 7 30.29 -34.68 -49.96
N PRO A 8 30.62 -34.94 -48.64
CA PRO A 8 29.69 -35.38 -47.55
C PRO A 8 29.94 -34.89 -46.08
N HIS A 9 29.09 -35.39 -45.15
CA HIS A 9 29.18 -35.47 -43.66
C HIS A 9 28.89 -34.19 -42.82
N HIS A 10 28.28 -34.20 -41.62
CA HIS A 10 27.70 -35.24 -40.72
C HIS A 10 26.46 -34.61 -39.98
N PHE A 11 25.30 -35.29 -39.82
CA PHE A 11 24.66 -35.76 -38.55
C PHE A 11 24.48 -34.71 -37.39
N THR A 12 23.36 -34.57 -36.63
CA THR A 12 22.22 -35.48 -36.29
C THR A 12 20.92 -34.72 -35.84
N ASN A 13 19.96 -35.45 -35.23
CA ASN A 13 18.70 -35.09 -34.50
C ASN A 13 18.84 -34.05 -33.34
N TYR A 14 17.82 -33.46 -32.70
CA TYR A 14 16.54 -33.96 -32.11
C TYR A 14 15.48 -32.83 -32.07
N ARG A 15 14.19 -32.98 -31.72
CA ARG A 15 13.11 -34.00 -31.67
C ARG A 15 12.03 -33.35 -30.78
N ARG A 16 10.74 -33.54 -31.08
CA ARG A 16 9.59 -32.87 -30.40
C ARG A 16 9.55 -33.10 -28.88
N VAL A 17 9.12 -32.08 -28.13
CA VAL A 17 8.51 -32.22 -26.80
C VAL A 17 7.23 -31.38 -26.76
N LEU A 18 6.09 -32.08 -26.69
CA LEU A 18 4.77 -31.51 -26.44
C LEU A 18 4.46 -31.77 -24.96
N ILE A 19 4.37 -30.72 -24.12
CA ILE A 19 3.94 -30.85 -22.73
C ILE A 19 2.59 -30.14 -22.58
N LEU A 20 1.54 -30.94 -22.39
CA LEU A 20 0.34 -30.48 -21.70
C LEU A 20 0.66 -30.48 -20.20
N THR A 21 0.49 -29.35 -19.51
CA THR A 21 0.23 -29.34 -18.07
C THR A 21 -0.58 -28.12 -17.65
N ALA A 22 -1.73 -28.41 -17.02
CA ALA A 22 -2.42 -27.62 -15.99
C ALA A 22 -2.76 -26.14 -16.27
N ILE A 23 -4.08 -25.90 -16.43
CA ILE A 23 -4.74 -24.64 -16.07
C ILE A 23 -4.44 -24.34 -14.59
N VAL A 24 -3.86 -23.19 -14.31
CA VAL A 24 -3.72 -22.65 -12.94
C VAL A 24 -4.57 -21.39 -12.83
N LEU A 25 -5.87 -21.61 -12.60
CA LEU A 25 -6.78 -20.59 -12.09
C LEU A 25 -6.49 -20.40 -10.58
N ILE A 26 -5.52 -19.55 -10.27
CA ILE A 26 -5.49 -18.83 -8.99
C ILE A 26 -6.25 -17.52 -9.28
N GLY A 27 -7.58 -17.46 -9.16
CA GLY A 27 -8.39 -18.21 -8.21
C GLY A 27 -8.24 -17.49 -6.87
N LEU A 28 -9.21 -16.63 -6.56
CA LEU A 28 -9.20 -15.82 -5.35
C LEU A 28 -9.02 -16.75 -4.14
N TYR A 29 -7.93 -16.58 -3.39
CA TYR A 29 -7.84 -17.09 -2.03
C TYR A 29 -8.74 -16.19 -1.17
N SER A 30 -10.06 -16.42 -1.13
CA SER A 30 -10.77 -17.56 -0.54
C SER A 30 -11.29 -17.12 0.81
N CYS A 31 -12.50 -16.56 0.83
CA CYS A 31 -13.33 -16.69 2.01
C CYS A 31 -13.71 -18.19 2.11
N VAL A 32 -12.89 -18.96 2.83
CA VAL A 32 -13.41 -20.20 3.39
C VAL A 32 -14.29 -19.78 4.56
N SER A 33 -15.57 -19.53 4.28
CA SER A 33 -16.60 -19.85 5.26
C SER A 33 -16.42 -21.34 5.54
N GLN A 34 -15.71 -21.67 6.62
CA GLN A 34 -15.72 -23.04 7.12
C GLN A 34 -17.13 -23.28 7.64
N ASN A 35 -17.85 -24.08 6.86
CA ASN A 35 -19.20 -24.56 7.09
C ASN A 35 -19.58 -24.52 8.57
N ALA A 36 -20.57 -23.69 8.89
CA ALA A 36 -21.46 -24.08 9.97
C ALA A 36 -22.17 -25.38 9.56
N ASP A 37 -22.47 -26.18 10.56
CA ASP A 37 -23.32 -27.37 10.53
C ASP A 37 -22.69 -28.69 10.03
N ASP A 38 -23.13 -29.77 10.68
CA ASP A 38 -22.87 -31.20 10.44
C ASP A 38 -21.46 -31.78 10.70
N ASP A 39 -21.10 -31.94 11.98
CA ASP A 39 -20.43 -33.19 12.42
C ASP A 39 -20.63 -33.49 13.92
N ALA A 40 -20.87 -34.76 14.26
CA ALA A 40 -21.09 -35.20 15.65
C ALA A 40 -19.75 -35.33 16.44
N PRO A 41 -19.77 -35.31 17.79
CA PRO A 41 -18.53 -35.33 18.57
C PRO A 41 -17.71 -36.62 18.39
N ASN A 42 -16.60 -36.54 17.65
CA ASN A 42 -15.57 -37.58 17.56
C ASN A 42 -14.47 -37.35 18.62
N PRO A 43 -14.29 -38.22 19.62
CA PRO A 43 -13.37 -38.00 20.75
C PRO A 43 -11.87 -38.28 20.45
N GLN A 44 -11.42 -38.11 19.21
CA GLN A 44 -10.06 -38.53 18.77
C GLN A 44 -9.24 -37.48 17.98
N ASN A 45 -9.73 -36.25 17.76
CA ASN A 45 -8.94 -35.20 17.08
C ASN A 45 -8.43 -34.11 18.03
N ALA A 46 -7.19 -34.26 18.51
CA ALA A 46 -6.49 -33.28 19.34
C ALA A 46 -5.88 -32.08 18.57
N ASN A 47 -6.07 -32.01 17.24
CA ASN A 47 -5.48 -30.99 16.36
C ASN A 47 -6.51 -29.98 15.81
N LYS A 48 -7.67 -29.81 16.49
CA LYS A 48 -8.52 -28.63 16.24
C LYS A 48 -7.85 -27.42 16.89
N GLY A 49 -7.48 -26.42 16.10
CA GLY A 49 -6.98 -25.14 16.62
C GLY A 49 -7.98 -24.48 17.57
N PRO A 50 -7.56 -23.49 18.39
CA PRO A 50 -8.41 -22.85 19.38
C PRO A 50 -9.74 -22.41 18.75
N SER A 51 -10.83 -22.94 19.30
CA SER A 51 -12.16 -22.78 18.72
C SER A 51 -12.72 -21.42 19.13
N CYS A 52 -12.51 -20.40 18.31
CA CYS A 52 -12.88 -19.01 18.60
C CYS A 52 -14.38 -18.73 18.46
N THR A 53 -15.20 -19.46 19.20
CA THR A 53 -16.67 -19.31 19.27
C THR A 53 -17.12 -18.02 19.98
N ASN A 54 -16.21 -17.34 20.66
CA ASN A 54 -16.43 -16.03 21.29
C ASN A 54 -15.24 -15.10 21.00
N ALA A 55 -14.87 -14.92 19.72
CA ALA A 55 -13.77 -14.04 19.36
C ALA A 55 -14.03 -12.59 19.83
N PRO A 56 -13.01 -11.88 20.35
CA PRO A 56 -13.17 -10.48 20.74
C PRO A 56 -13.57 -9.59 19.55
N SER A 57 -14.37 -8.57 19.83
CA SER A 57 -14.68 -7.47 18.91
C SER A 57 -13.82 -6.24 19.22
N LEU A 58 -13.72 -5.32 18.25
CA LEU A 58 -12.98 -4.05 18.34
C LEU A 58 -13.90 -2.89 17.96
N ALA A 59 -13.75 -1.77 18.66
CA ALA A 59 -14.32 -0.48 18.29
C ALA A 59 -13.26 0.63 18.38
N ILE A 60 -13.35 1.61 17.49
CA ILE A 60 -12.58 2.87 17.58
C ILE A 60 -13.31 3.80 18.54
N ASN A 61 -12.57 4.35 19.51
CA ASN A 61 -13.10 5.28 20.49
C ASN A 61 -12.78 6.73 20.08
N GLU A 62 -11.51 7.01 19.78
CA GLU A 62 -11.03 8.33 19.37
C GLU A 62 -9.94 8.20 18.30
N THR A 63 -9.83 9.20 17.41
CA THR A 63 -8.75 9.34 16.43
C THR A 63 -8.22 10.76 16.42
N GLN A 64 -6.90 10.89 16.32
CA GLN A 64 -6.19 12.16 16.13
C GLN A 64 -5.39 12.06 14.83
N ASN A 65 -5.74 12.90 13.88
CA ASN A 65 -5.01 13.08 12.62
C ASN A 65 -3.65 13.77 12.86
N THR A 66 -2.74 13.70 11.89
CA THR A 66 -1.40 14.31 11.97
C THR A 66 -1.18 15.35 10.87
N SER A 67 -0.19 16.22 11.01
CA SER A 67 0.26 17.10 9.92
C SER A 67 1.39 16.47 9.11
N CYS A 68 1.66 16.98 7.91
CA CYS A 68 2.77 16.53 7.05
C CYS A 68 4.12 16.60 7.78
N GLY A 69 4.97 15.59 7.56
CA GLY A 69 6.30 15.46 8.18
C GLY A 69 6.27 15.14 9.68
N GLN A 70 5.12 15.23 10.33
CA GLN A 70 4.97 14.96 11.75
C GLN A 70 4.62 13.49 12.03
N SER A 71 4.68 13.14 13.31
CA SER A 71 4.16 11.87 13.82
C SER A 71 3.39 12.17 15.10
N THR A 72 2.35 13.00 14.98
CA THR A 72 1.48 13.42 16.10
C THR A 72 0.15 12.67 16.08
N GLY A 73 -0.05 11.76 15.12
CA GLY A 73 -1.26 10.97 15.03
C GLY A 73 -1.38 10.00 16.20
N SER A 74 -2.62 9.73 16.60
CA SER A 74 -2.94 8.77 17.65
C SER A 74 -4.34 8.20 17.45
N PHE A 75 -4.62 7.06 18.06
CA PHE A 75 -5.98 6.55 18.20
C PHE A 75 -6.14 5.72 19.46
N THR A 76 -7.38 5.59 19.91
CA THR A 76 -7.77 4.68 20.99
C THR A 76 -8.81 3.69 20.49
N VAL A 77 -8.67 2.43 20.88
CA VAL A 77 -9.65 1.37 20.65
C VAL A 77 -10.07 0.72 21.96
N SER A 78 -11.27 0.16 21.97
CA SER A 78 -11.74 -0.74 23.03
C SER A 78 -12.17 -2.08 22.44
N GLY A 79 -11.81 -3.16 23.14
CA GLY A 79 -12.26 -4.52 22.83
C GLY A 79 -13.42 -4.95 23.73
N SER A 80 -14.26 -5.85 23.23
CA SER A 80 -15.33 -6.48 24.03
C SER A 80 -15.63 -7.91 23.57
N GLY A 81 -16.26 -8.73 24.42
CA GLY A 81 -16.30 -10.18 24.20
C GLY A 81 -14.94 -10.83 24.51
N GLY A 82 -14.62 -11.94 23.86
CA GLY A 82 -13.39 -12.70 24.15
C GLY A 82 -13.45 -13.48 25.47
N THR A 83 -12.36 -14.20 25.75
CA THR A 83 -12.16 -14.94 27.00
C THR A 83 -10.97 -14.37 27.77
N GLY A 84 -11.21 -13.92 29.01
CA GLY A 84 -10.16 -13.35 29.87
C GLY A 84 -9.74 -11.94 29.45
N THR A 85 -8.50 -11.58 29.77
CA THR A 85 -7.90 -10.27 29.47
C THR A 85 -7.69 -10.06 27.97
N LEU A 86 -8.07 -8.89 27.46
CA LEU A 86 -7.80 -8.49 26.08
C LEU A 86 -6.46 -7.75 25.97
N SER A 87 -5.78 -7.96 24.85
CA SER A 87 -4.52 -7.30 24.48
C SER A 87 -4.55 -6.84 23.03
N TYR A 88 -3.80 -5.78 22.71
CA TYR A 88 -3.86 -5.06 21.43
C TYR A 88 -2.47 -4.97 20.79
N SER A 89 -2.40 -4.95 19.46
CA SER A 89 -1.15 -4.94 18.69
C SER A 89 -1.31 -4.25 17.32
N LEU A 90 -0.27 -3.60 16.83
CA LEU A 90 -0.18 -3.04 15.46
C LEU A 90 0.64 -3.88 14.48
N ASP A 91 1.46 -4.82 14.99
CA ASP A 91 2.37 -5.66 14.22
C ASP A 91 1.95 -7.14 14.21
N GLY A 92 0.92 -7.50 14.98
CA GLY A 92 0.46 -8.87 15.20
C GLY A 92 1.37 -9.70 16.10
N GLN A 93 2.42 -9.12 16.70
CA GLN A 93 3.45 -9.81 17.47
C GLN A 93 3.64 -9.22 18.88
N SER A 94 3.79 -7.90 18.95
CA SER A 94 3.97 -7.12 20.17
C SER A 94 2.60 -6.71 20.70
N PHE A 95 2.14 -7.38 21.77
CA PHE A 95 0.84 -7.11 22.39
C PHE A 95 0.97 -6.30 23.68
N GLN A 96 0.11 -5.29 23.83
CA GLN A 96 0.01 -4.43 25.02
C GLN A 96 -1.42 -4.45 25.58
N ALA A 97 -1.56 -4.20 26.89
CA ALA A 97 -2.89 -4.16 27.54
C ALA A 97 -3.70 -2.89 27.21
N ALA A 98 -3.04 -1.78 26.88
CA ALA A 98 -3.70 -0.54 26.53
C ALA A 98 -4.11 -0.51 25.05
N GLY A 99 -5.35 -0.12 24.76
CA GLY A 99 -5.83 0.12 23.39
C GLY A 99 -5.39 1.46 22.78
N THR A 100 -4.36 2.10 23.32
CA THR A 100 -3.90 3.43 22.90
C THR A 100 -2.62 3.33 22.07
N PHE A 101 -2.65 3.92 20.87
CA PHE A 101 -1.50 4.00 19.97
C PHE A 101 -1.24 5.47 19.62
N SER A 102 0.03 5.87 19.61
CA SER A 102 0.45 7.28 19.45
C SER A 102 1.78 7.35 18.71
N ASN A 103 2.19 8.57 18.35
CA ASN A 103 3.36 8.84 17.51
C ASN A 103 3.22 8.26 16.09
N LEU A 104 1.98 8.28 15.57
CA LEU A 104 1.64 7.72 14.26
C LEU A 104 1.78 8.78 13.17
N LYS A 105 2.16 8.33 11.97
CA LYS A 105 2.08 9.12 10.73
C LYS A 105 0.69 8.97 10.13
N SER A 106 0.41 9.69 9.05
CA SER A 106 -0.78 9.42 8.25
C SER A 106 -0.68 8.06 7.57
N GLY A 107 -1.80 7.35 7.48
CA GLY A 107 -1.89 6.02 6.90
C GLY A 107 -2.94 5.14 7.58
N THR A 108 -3.16 3.95 7.01
CA THR A 108 -4.05 2.93 7.55
C THR A 108 -3.28 1.97 8.45
N TYR A 109 -3.80 1.74 9.65
CA TYR A 109 -3.24 0.87 10.67
C TYR A 109 -4.20 -0.27 11.01
N THR A 110 -3.82 -1.51 10.74
CA THR A 110 -4.59 -2.68 11.15
C THR A 110 -4.26 -3.03 12.61
N VAL A 111 -5.15 -2.70 13.54
CA VAL A 111 -5.00 -3.11 14.94
C VAL A 111 -5.59 -4.52 15.14
N THR A 112 -4.82 -5.37 15.81
CA THR A 112 -5.24 -6.71 16.23
C THR A 112 -5.60 -6.69 17.71
N VAL A 113 -6.78 -7.22 18.08
CA VAL A 113 -7.10 -7.61 19.46
C VAL A 113 -6.89 -9.11 19.63
N LYS A 114 -6.48 -9.54 20.82
CA LYS A 114 -6.28 -10.94 21.20
C LYS A 114 -6.70 -11.18 22.64
N ASP A 115 -7.40 -12.28 22.88
CA ASP A 115 -7.80 -12.75 24.22
C ASP A 115 -6.83 -13.79 24.81
N GLU A 116 -7.06 -14.23 26.06
CA GLU A 116 -6.19 -15.19 26.75
C GLU A 116 -6.19 -16.60 26.12
N THR A 117 -7.22 -16.95 25.36
CA THR A 117 -7.29 -18.22 24.62
C THR A 117 -6.58 -18.16 23.26
N GLY A 118 -6.03 -16.99 22.90
CA GLY A 118 -5.34 -16.75 21.64
C GLY A 118 -6.28 -16.40 20.48
N CYS A 119 -7.56 -16.15 20.74
CA CYS A 119 -8.51 -15.77 19.72
C CYS A 119 -8.33 -14.30 19.34
N THR A 120 -8.23 -14.03 18.04
CA THR A 120 -7.90 -12.71 17.49
C THR A 120 -9.00 -12.15 16.60
N ASN A 121 -9.01 -10.83 16.47
CA ASN A 121 -9.80 -10.09 15.50
C ASN A 121 -9.05 -8.80 15.12
N THR A 122 -9.38 -8.21 13.97
CA THR A 122 -8.66 -7.04 13.42
C THR A 122 -9.61 -5.93 13.01
N LEU A 123 -9.16 -4.68 13.14
CA LEU A 123 -9.86 -3.49 12.67
C LEU A 123 -8.87 -2.52 12.02
N ASP A 124 -9.23 -1.95 10.87
CA ASP A 124 -8.44 -0.91 10.23
C ASP A 124 -8.81 0.48 10.78
N VAL A 125 -7.80 1.26 11.17
CA VAL A 125 -7.93 2.63 11.64
C VAL A 125 -7.15 3.55 10.70
N ASN A 126 -7.80 4.58 10.16
CA ASN A 126 -7.16 5.54 9.26
C ASN A 126 -6.75 6.81 10.03
N ILE A 127 -5.47 7.17 9.96
CA ILE A 127 -4.96 8.47 10.42
C ILE A 127 -4.79 9.35 9.19
N GLU A 128 -5.57 10.43 9.11
CA GLU A 128 -5.52 11.35 7.98
C GLU A 128 -4.50 12.48 8.20
N LEU A 129 -4.24 13.23 7.13
CA LEU A 129 -3.51 14.50 7.19
C LEU A 129 -4.51 15.63 7.46
N THR A 130 -4.26 16.46 8.48
CA THR A 130 -5.17 17.54 8.91
C THR A 130 -5.35 18.67 7.90
N ASP A 131 -4.43 18.81 6.95
CA ASP A 131 -4.23 20.03 6.15
C ASP A 131 -4.25 19.76 4.62
N GLU A 132 -4.85 18.65 4.17
CA GLU A 132 -4.90 18.24 2.75
C GLU A 132 -5.45 19.32 1.79
N THR A 133 -6.37 20.17 2.28
CA THR A 133 -6.95 21.30 1.54
C THR A 133 -5.94 22.41 1.24
N SER A 134 -4.95 22.65 2.11
CA SER A 134 -3.90 23.63 1.84
C SER A 134 -2.78 23.02 0.99
N LEU A 135 -2.42 21.76 1.22
CA LEU A 135 -1.31 21.08 0.53
C LEU A 135 -1.45 21.10 -1.00
N ALA A 136 -2.64 20.83 -1.56
CA ALA A 136 -2.84 20.91 -3.00
C ALA A 136 -2.61 22.34 -3.56
N SER A 137 -3.04 23.37 -2.81
CA SER A 137 -2.89 24.78 -3.16
C SER A 137 -1.45 25.30 -3.00
N GLU A 138 -0.69 24.73 -2.07
CA GLU A 138 0.72 25.05 -1.81
C GLU A 138 1.64 24.33 -2.81
N ILE A 139 1.35 23.08 -3.15
CA ILE A 139 2.16 22.25 -4.05
C ILE A 139 1.98 22.67 -5.51
N SER A 140 0.79 23.05 -5.95
CA SER A 140 0.53 23.49 -7.33
C SER A 140 1.52 24.58 -7.81
N PRO A 141 1.71 25.72 -7.12
CA PRO A 141 2.70 26.74 -7.53
C PRO A 141 4.15 26.26 -7.39
N ILE A 142 4.46 25.37 -6.43
CA ILE A 142 5.80 24.76 -6.32
C ILE A 142 6.13 23.91 -7.56
N ILE A 143 5.17 23.10 -8.05
CA ILE A 143 5.34 22.27 -9.24
C ILE A 143 5.30 23.09 -10.53
N GLN A 144 4.36 24.03 -10.67
CA GLN A 144 4.30 24.93 -11.82
C GLN A 144 5.59 25.74 -11.98
N THR A 145 6.17 26.20 -10.87
CA THR A 145 7.50 26.80 -10.86
C THR A 145 8.54 25.73 -11.22
N ASN A 146 8.86 24.80 -10.32
CA ASN A 146 10.09 24.03 -10.42
C ASN A 146 10.05 22.86 -11.42
N CYS A 147 8.88 22.52 -11.97
CA CYS A 147 8.71 21.42 -12.94
C CYS A 147 8.11 21.86 -14.28
N ALA A 148 7.51 23.05 -14.41
CA ALA A 148 7.06 23.58 -15.70
C ALA A 148 7.89 24.76 -16.25
N ILE A 149 8.91 25.26 -15.52
CA ILE A 149 9.72 26.44 -15.91
C ILE A 149 10.33 26.40 -17.32
N SER A 150 10.65 25.24 -17.89
CA SER A 150 11.22 25.18 -19.25
C SER A 150 10.22 25.44 -20.38
N GLY A 151 8.93 25.62 -20.06
CA GLY A 151 7.86 25.60 -21.06
C GLY A 151 7.64 24.21 -21.68
N CYS A 152 8.45 23.20 -21.32
CA CYS A 152 8.28 21.84 -21.82
C CYS A 152 7.02 21.19 -21.24
N HIS A 153 6.62 21.50 -20.01
CA HIS A 153 5.48 20.87 -19.33
C HIS A 153 4.25 21.79 -19.22
N THR A 154 3.96 22.53 -20.29
CA THR A 154 2.76 23.37 -20.42
C THR A 154 1.77 22.82 -21.46
N ALA A 155 0.56 23.37 -21.51
CA ALA A 155 -0.45 22.99 -22.49
C ALA A 155 0.06 23.23 -23.93
N GLY A 156 0.08 22.17 -24.75
CA GLY A 156 0.59 22.20 -26.13
C GLY A 156 2.08 21.93 -26.29
N ALA A 157 2.82 21.67 -25.20
CA ALA A 157 4.24 21.32 -25.21
C ALA A 157 4.49 19.81 -25.03
N GLN A 158 5.62 19.43 -24.40
CA GLN A 158 6.03 18.06 -24.15
C GLN A 158 5.26 17.42 -22.97
N SER A 159 4.71 16.23 -23.17
CA SER A 159 3.95 15.55 -22.11
C SER A 159 4.83 15.09 -20.92
N PRO A 160 4.31 15.12 -19.67
CA PRO A 160 2.98 15.58 -19.27
C PRO A 160 2.86 17.11 -19.27
N ASN A 161 1.65 17.63 -19.46
CA ASN A 161 1.34 19.00 -19.03
C ASN A 161 1.34 19.03 -17.50
N LEU A 162 1.86 20.08 -16.87
CA LEU A 162 1.86 20.31 -15.43
C LEU A 162 1.35 21.73 -15.08
N SER A 163 0.65 22.40 -16.01
CA SER A 163 0.10 23.74 -15.79
C SER A 163 -1.11 23.79 -14.85
N ASP A 164 -1.78 22.66 -14.62
CA ASP A 164 -3.02 22.57 -13.86
C ASP A 164 -3.01 21.43 -12.84
N LEU A 165 -3.78 21.59 -11.75
CA LEU A 165 -3.80 20.66 -10.63
C LEU A 165 -4.23 19.24 -11.03
N ALA A 166 -5.13 19.08 -12.01
CA ALA A 166 -5.59 17.76 -12.44
C ALA A 166 -4.46 16.95 -13.10
N ASN A 167 -3.64 17.59 -13.93
CA ASN A 167 -2.48 16.94 -14.55
C ASN A 167 -1.28 16.78 -13.60
N ILE A 168 -1.12 17.68 -12.62
CA ILE A 168 -0.16 17.52 -11.51
C ILE A 168 -0.54 16.26 -10.69
N ARG A 169 -1.82 16.09 -10.37
CA ARG A 169 -2.35 14.91 -9.66
C ARG A 169 -2.16 13.60 -10.43
N SER A 170 -2.53 13.56 -11.71
CA SER A 170 -2.32 12.36 -12.54
C SER A 170 -0.83 12.02 -12.73
N SER A 171 0.06 12.98 -12.48
CA SER A 171 1.51 12.82 -12.52
C SER A 171 2.16 12.65 -11.13
N ALA A 172 1.42 12.66 -10.03
CA ALA A 172 1.95 12.87 -8.67
C ALA A 172 3.10 11.91 -8.28
N GLN A 173 2.93 10.59 -8.49
CA GLN A 173 4.00 9.63 -8.22
C GLN A 173 5.24 9.82 -9.12
N ARG A 174 5.06 10.25 -10.38
CA ARG A 174 6.19 10.55 -11.29
C ARG A 174 6.92 11.83 -10.88
N ILE A 175 6.19 12.81 -10.36
CA ILE A 175 6.75 14.05 -9.80
C ILE A 175 7.60 13.69 -8.58
N LEU A 176 7.03 12.97 -7.60
CA LEU A 176 7.75 12.52 -6.40
C LEU A 176 9.04 11.77 -6.74
N ALA A 177 8.97 10.78 -7.63
CA ALA A 177 10.14 10.01 -8.05
C ALA A 177 11.26 10.90 -8.66
N ARG A 178 10.91 12.01 -9.31
CA ARG A 178 11.88 12.94 -9.93
C ARG A 178 12.44 13.95 -8.94
N THR A 179 11.61 14.46 -8.04
CA THR A 179 11.98 15.46 -7.03
C THR A 179 12.80 14.84 -5.90
N SER A 180 12.45 13.64 -5.42
CA SER A 180 13.25 12.89 -4.43
C SER A 180 14.64 12.52 -4.94
N GLN A 181 14.81 12.33 -6.25
CA GLN A 181 16.12 12.09 -6.88
C GLN A 181 16.86 13.40 -7.24
N ARG A 182 16.29 14.58 -6.92
CA ARG A 182 16.76 15.91 -7.32
C ARG A 182 17.08 16.04 -8.82
N THR A 183 16.36 15.29 -9.66
CA THR A 183 16.53 15.31 -11.12
C THR A 183 15.69 16.38 -11.81
N MET A 184 14.94 17.18 -11.03
CA MET A 184 14.22 18.36 -11.49
C MET A 184 14.37 19.53 -10.50
N PRO A 185 14.45 20.78 -10.99
CA PRO A 185 14.60 21.14 -12.41
C PRO A 185 15.97 20.70 -12.97
N PRO A 186 16.09 20.45 -14.28
CA PRO A 186 17.38 20.30 -14.95
C PRO A 186 18.35 21.45 -14.62
N THR A 187 19.65 21.18 -14.62
CA THR A 187 20.70 22.16 -14.29
C THR A 187 20.54 23.46 -15.09
N GLY A 188 20.34 24.58 -14.40
CA GLY A 188 20.16 25.91 -15.01
C GLY A 188 18.70 26.31 -15.31
N SER A 189 17.70 25.47 -15.00
CA SER A 189 16.28 25.73 -15.29
C SER A 189 15.40 25.96 -14.05
N GLY A 190 15.91 26.71 -13.06
CA GLY A 190 15.18 27.11 -11.86
C GLY A 190 15.99 26.92 -10.57
N ARG A 191 15.35 27.14 -9.42
CA ARG A 191 15.91 26.75 -8.12
C ARG A 191 15.66 25.26 -7.87
N SER A 192 16.56 24.60 -7.14
CA SER A 192 16.24 23.28 -6.59
C SER A 192 15.12 23.38 -5.56
N LEU A 193 14.32 22.33 -5.44
CA LEU A 193 13.42 22.16 -4.30
C LEU A 193 14.21 21.96 -3.01
N SER A 194 13.77 22.63 -1.95
CA SER A 194 14.23 22.39 -0.59
C SER A 194 13.68 21.05 -0.07
N ASP A 195 14.30 20.54 0.99
CA ASP A 195 13.92 19.26 1.59
C ASP A 195 12.49 19.30 2.15
N GLN A 196 12.07 20.46 2.66
CA GLN A 196 10.70 20.72 3.11
C GLN A 196 9.68 20.65 1.95
N GLU A 197 10.02 21.16 0.76
CA GLU A 197 9.12 21.09 -0.40
C GLU A 197 9.04 19.68 -0.99
N ILE A 198 10.15 18.93 -1.01
CA ILE A 198 10.16 17.52 -1.39
C ILE A 198 9.30 16.70 -0.41
N GLU A 199 9.38 17.01 0.89
CA GLU A 199 8.58 16.38 1.93
C GLU A 199 7.08 16.72 1.81
N LEU A 200 6.72 17.97 1.52
CA LEU A 200 5.33 18.38 1.25
C LEU A 200 4.75 17.64 0.04
N ILE A 201 5.51 17.57 -1.07
CA ILE A 201 5.12 16.80 -2.26
C ILE A 201 4.92 15.31 -1.90
N ARG A 202 5.80 14.75 -1.07
CA ARG A 202 5.70 13.35 -0.63
C ARG A 202 4.44 13.11 0.21
N CYS A 203 4.19 13.93 1.23
CA CYS A 203 2.99 13.82 2.07
C CYS A 203 1.69 13.84 1.24
N TRP A 204 1.58 14.77 0.31
CA TRP A 204 0.41 14.89 -0.55
C TRP A 204 0.24 13.68 -1.47
N VAL A 205 1.33 13.12 -2.01
CA VAL A 205 1.28 11.87 -2.79
C VAL A 205 0.86 10.70 -1.91
N ASP A 206 1.40 10.59 -0.70
CA ASP A 206 1.07 9.55 0.29
C ASP A 206 -0.42 9.66 0.75
N GLY A 207 -0.97 10.88 0.83
CA GLY A 207 -2.41 11.15 1.05
C GLY A 207 -3.33 10.81 -0.12
N GLY A 208 -2.77 10.31 -1.23
CA GLY A 208 -3.50 9.95 -2.46
C GLY A 208 -3.64 11.09 -3.46
N ALA A 209 -2.82 12.13 -3.33
CA ALA A 209 -2.78 13.34 -4.16
C ALA A 209 -4.18 13.87 -4.45
N LYS A 210 -4.90 14.32 -3.42
CA LYS A 210 -6.29 14.79 -3.54
C LYS A 210 -6.35 16.28 -3.94
N ASN A 211 -7.51 16.73 -4.41
CA ASN A 211 -7.77 18.14 -4.73
C ASN A 211 -8.00 19.00 -3.49
N ASN A 212 -8.57 18.35 -2.45
CA ASN A 212 -9.67 18.82 -1.60
C ASN A 212 -10.26 20.20 -1.96
#